data_AF-A0A950CBI1-F1
#
_entry.id   AF-A0A950CBI1-F1
#
_cell.length_a   1.000
_cell.length_b   1.000
_cell.length_c   1.000
_cell.angle_alpha   90.00
_cell.angle_beta   90.00
_cell.angle_gamma   90.00
#
_symmetry.space_group_name_H-M   'P 1'
#
loop_
_entity.id
_entity.type
_entity.pdbx_description
1 polymer ?
#
loop_
_entity_poly.entity_id
_entity_poly.type
_entity_poly.pdbx_seq_one_letter_code
_entity_poly.pdbx_strand_id
1 'polypeptide(L)' 'MSRRALRKIVNAAALGLSGFATAVGLFFLGAILWTLVSRGVAGMSATVFTSMTPPPGASGGLLNAIY' A
#
# COMPACT_ATOMS: atom_id res chain seq x y z
N MET A 1 -17.88 -6.47 41.62
CA MET A 1 -17.94 -5.76 40.33
C MET A 1 -19.01 -6.44 39.46
N SER A 2 -19.99 -5.70 38.93
CA SER A 2 -21.13 -6.31 38.20
C SER A 2 -20.73 -6.76 36.79
N ARG A 3 -21.29 -7.87 36.29
CA ARG A 3 -21.00 -8.39 34.93
C ARG A 3 -21.23 -7.36 33.81
N ARG A 4 -22.14 -6.39 34.03
CA ARG A 4 -22.41 -5.29 33.09
C ARG A 4 -21.25 -4.30 33.00
N ALA A 5 -20.62 -3.95 34.11
CA ALA A 5 -19.47 -3.05 34.13
C ALA A 5 -18.28 -3.66 33.37
N LEU A 6 -18.02 -4.96 33.56
CA LEU A 6 -16.98 -5.68 32.83
C LEU A 6 -17.23 -5.68 31.31
N ARG A 7 -18.47 -5.95 30.88
CA ARG A 7 -18.83 -5.92 29.45
C ARG A 7 -18.62 -4.56 28.80
N LYS A 8 -18.90 -3.46 29.52
CA LYS A 8 -18.65 -2.10 29.02
C LYS A 8 -17.16 -1.83 28.80
N ILE A 9 -16.31 -2.24 29.75
CA ILE A 9 -14.85 -2.07 29.65
C ILE A 9 -14.31 -2.89 28.48
N VAL A 10 -14.70 -4.16 28.36
CA VAL A 10 -14.27 -5.04 27.26
C VAL A 10 -14.70 -4.47 25.90
N ASN A 11 -15.93 -3.97 25.79
CA ASN A 11 -16.40 -3.36 24.55
C ASN A 11 -15.60 -2.11 24.16
N ALA A 12 -15.33 -1.22 25.13
CA ALA A 12 -14.52 -0.03 24.89
C ALA A 12 -13.08 -0.39 24.48
N ALA A 13 -12.48 -1.37 25.14
CA ALA A 13 -11.15 -1.88 24.80
C ALA A 13 -11.12 -2.50 23.40
N ALA A 14 -12.11 -3.34 23.06
CA ALA A 14 -12.21 -3.97 21.75
C ALA A 14 -12.38 -2.93 20.63
N LEU A 15 -13.24 -1.92 20.82
CA LEU A 15 -13.44 -0.85 19.86
C LEU A 15 -12.17 0.00 19.69
N GLY A 16 -11.52 0.37 20.80
CA GLY A 16 -10.27 1.12 20.78
C GLY A 16 -9.15 0.36 20.07
N LEU A 17 -8.99 -0.94 20.37
CA LEU A 17 -7.97 -1.78 19.76
C LEU A 17 -8.23 -1.99 18.26
N SER A 18 -9.50 -2.19 17.86
CA SER A 18 -9.87 -2.30 16.45
C SER A 18 -9.56 -1.00 15.70
N GLY A 19 -9.94 0.16 16.26
CA GLY A 19 -9.64 1.45 15.65
C GLY A 19 -8.14 1.70 15.53
N PHE A 20 -7.37 1.34 16.55
CA PHE A 20 -5.91 1.41 16.53
C PHE A 20 -5.32 0.51 15.43
N ALA A 21 -5.76 -0.75 15.33
CA ALA A 21 -5.32 -1.66 14.29
C ALA A 21 -5.60 -1.13 12.88
N THR A 22 -6.78 -0.55 12.64
CA THR A 22 -7.11 0.12 11.38
C THR A 22 -6.18 1.29 11.09
N ALA A 23 -5.94 2.17 12.08
CA ALA A 23 -5.06 3.32 11.90
C ALA A 23 -3.63 2.91 11.54
N VAL A 24 -3.10 1.87 12.20
CA VAL A 24 -1.77 1.30 11.87
C VAL A 24 -1.76 0.76 10.44
N GLY A 25 -2.78 0.01 10.02
CA GLY A 25 -2.90 -0.48 8.66
C GLY A 25 -2.94 0.65 7.61
N LEU A 26 -3.72 1.70 7.87
CA LEU A 26 -3.81 2.86 6.99
C LEU A 26 -2.51 3.66 6.92
N PHE A 27 -1.76 3.76 8.02
CA PHE A 27 -0.45 4.39 8.03
C PHE A 27 0.52 3.69 7.08
N PHE A 28 0.65 2.36 7.20
CA PHE A 28 1.51 1.60 6.31
C PHE A 28 1.01 1.61 4.87
N LEU A 29 -0.31 1.50 4.65
CA LEU A 29 -0.91 1.62 3.32
C LEU A 29 -0.56 2.97 2.67
N GLY A 30 -0.70 4.07 3.41
CA GLY A 30 -0.31 5.40 2.94
C GLY A 30 1.19 5.46 2.59
N ALA A 31 2.06 4.90 3.43
CA ALA A 31 3.50 4.87 3.20
C ALA A 31 3.89 4.07 1.93
N ILE A 32 3.28 2.91 1.68
CA ILE A 32 3.55 2.12 0.47
C ILE A 32 2.97 2.78 -0.77
N LEU A 33 1.78 3.38 -0.69
CA LEU A 33 1.19 4.12 -1.81
C LEU A 33 2.03 5.35 -2.16
N TRP A 34 2.49 6.09 -1.16
CA TRP A 34 3.41 7.20 -1.35
C TRP A 34 4.70 6.75 -2.04
N THR A 35 5.30 5.65 -1.58
CA THR A 35 6.52 5.08 -2.19
C THR A 35 6.27 4.64 -3.63
N LEU A 36 5.14 3.98 -3.89
CA LEU A 36 4.74 3.52 -5.21
C LEU A 36 4.56 4.70 -6.17
N VAL A 37 3.82 5.73 -5.77
CA VAL A 37 3.56 6.89 -6.63
C VAL A 37 4.84 7.69 -6.86
N SER A 38 5.58 8.01 -5.80
CA SER A 38 6.81 8.82 -5.92
C SER A 38 7.87 8.17 -6.80
N ARG A 39 8.10 6.86 -6.67
CA ARG A 39 9.08 6.13 -7.48
C ARG A 39 8.52 5.72 -8.84
N GLY A 40 7.24 5.34 -8.89
CA GLY A 40 6.56 4.90 -10.10
C GLY A 40 6.44 6.02 -11.11
N VAL A 41 5.99 7.22 -10.70
CA VAL A 41 5.87 8.39 -11.59
C VAL A 41 7.25 8.82 -12.10
N ALA A 42 8.29 8.79 -11.26
CA ALA A 42 9.66 9.09 -11.69
C ALA A 42 10.18 8.09 -12.74
N GLY A 43 9.68 6.86 -12.74
CA GLY A 43 9.99 5.83 -13.74
C GLY A 43 9.12 5.85 -14.99
N MET A 44 8.10 6.73 -15.06
CA MET A 44 7.24 6.82 -16.23
C MET A 44 7.87 7.70 -17.32
N SER A 45 8.06 7.13 -18.50
CA SER A 45 8.50 7.83 -19.70
C SER A 45 7.86 7.22 -20.95
N ALA A 46 7.85 7.96 -22.06
CA ALA A 46 7.36 7.45 -23.34
C ALA A 46 8.10 6.16 -23.76
N THR A 47 9.41 6.08 -23.47
CA THR A 47 10.24 4.90 -23.79
C THR A 47 9.78 3.63 -23.09
N VAL A 48 9.16 3.71 -21.90
CA VAL A 48 8.57 2.53 -21.24
C VAL A 48 7.46 1.93 -22.09
N PHE A 49 6.69 2.76 -22.81
CA PHE A 49 5.56 2.29 -23.61
C PHE A 49 5.93 1.99 -25.06
N THR A 50 6.96 2.64 -25.61
CA THR A 50 7.31 2.54 -27.04
C THR A 50 8.53 1.66 -27.33
N SER A 51 9.26 1.21 -26.32
CA SER A 51 10.46 0.37 -26.50
C SER A 51 10.23 -1.06 -26.04
N MET A 52 10.88 -2.00 -26.72
CA MET A 52 10.79 -3.43 -26.39
C MET A 52 11.46 -3.74 -25.06
N THR A 53 10.98 -4.80 -24.39
CA THR A 53 11.60 -5.35 -23.18
C THR A 53 12.94 -5.97 -23.55
N PRO A 54 14.07 -5.42 -23.07
CA PRO A 54 15.39 -5.91 -23.41
C PRO A 54 15.78 -7.08 -22.48
N PRO A 55 16.89 -7.78 -22.78
CA PRO A 55 17.49 -8.71 -21.83
C PRO A 55 17.91 -7.99 -20.52
N PRO A 56 18.05 -8.72 -19.40
CA PRO A 56 18.44 -8.13 -18.12
C PRO A 56 19.73 -7.30 -18.20
N GLY A 57 19.72 -6.11 -17.60
CA GLY A 57 20.87 -5.19 -17.56
C GLY A 57 20.95 -4.20 -18.73
N ALA A 58 20.07 -4.29 -19.73
CA ALA A 58 19.96 -3.32 -20.81
C ALA A 58 18.77 -2.36 -20.62
N SER A 59 18.87 -1.15 -21.18
CA SER A 59 17.80 -0.16 -21.15
C SER A 59 16.74 -0.45 -22.22
N GLY A 60 15.46 -0.29 -21.89
CA GLY A 60 14.35 -0.54 -22.79
C GLY A 60 13.00 -0.31 -22.12
N GLY A 61 11.93 -0.82 -22.71
CA GLY A 61 10.56 -0.58 -22.26
C GLY A 61 9.78 -1.88 -22.03
N LEU A 62 8.46 -1.79 -22.12
CA LEU A 62 7.50 -2.85 -21.87
C LEU A 62 6.59 -3.10 -23.08
N LEU A 63 6.99 -2.64 -24.28
CA LEU A 63 6.14 -2.69 -25.46
C LEU A 63 5.62 -4.11 -25.77
N ASN A 64 6.48 -5.14 -25.68
CA ASN A 64 6.11 -6.55 -25.86
C ASN A 64 5.13 -7.10 -24.81
N ALA A 65 5.01 -6.46 -23.64
CA ALA A 65 4.10 -6.89 -22.58
C ALA A 65 2.73 -6.19 -22.67
N ILE A 66 2.65 -5.11 -23.45
CA ILE A 66 1.44 -4.31 -23.62
C ILE A 66 0.67 -4.74 -24.89
N TYR A 67 1.37 -5.25 -25.91
CA TYR A 67 0.81 -5.74 -27.18
C TYR A 67 1.40 -7.12 -27.52
#